data_AF-A0A7N6AFI0-F1
#
_entry.id   AF-A0A7N6AFI0-F1
#
_cell.length_a   1.000
_cell.length_b   1.000
_cell.length_c   1.000
_cell.angle_alpha   90.00
_cell.angle_beta   90.00
_cell.angle_gamma   90.00
#
_symmetry.space_group_name_H-M   'P 1'
#
loop_
_entity.id
_entity.type
_entity.pdbx_description
1 polymer ?
#
loop_
_entity_poly.entity_id
_entity_poly.type
_entity_poly.pdbx_seq_one_letter_code
_entity_poly.pdbx_strand_id
1 'polypeptide(L)'
;MTQWEKLRQLPAVYRQQLHELYDRDALPMDVRHYLSAWIEKQEWQRAARDHDLAMVLFQVLLENLDIQHSRFVQEESFLLQHNIRRYKQNFQVCLNVTSTLTIKPHLNKLLDRAEELIDLLVKKELVEWQRRQQKACIGAPDNVCLDHLEKWFTCMAVCLFQVREFLSKLDELVGKVSYDNDPIKAQKPALQRRADTLLKDLLKSSFVVETQPSMPQGKGSLVLRTNVQFSVKTRSISLSVTEELHVINFDTVFDLKGLSVELQASSLPVVIISNSSQQQSAWASVLWFNMLSLDTKDVKFFANCPAATWPQFGEVLSWQFLSATKRGLNDDQLEMIALRLFGKQRDYDNCKVAWSKFSKENSPDTFWVWFDGILVMVKTYLEQLWRDGLIMGFVSKGKEKSLLKKKQRGTFLLRFSESVIGGITFSWVEYDMIGEPSIKTVQPFTKVDLNQIPFHEIIRNFQILESDNIPENPLLYLYPNTPKDEAFGKYYSDKTGGKYIKTKLMFVSKE
;
A
#
# COMPACT_ATOMS: atom_id res chain seq x y z
N MET A 1 -60.02 47.37 -2.25
CA MET A 1 -59.83 47.77 -3.65
C MET A 1 -58.38 47.46 -4.03
N THR A 2 -58.17 46.57 -4.98
CA THR A 2 -56.82 46.17 -5.41
C THR A 2 -56.13 47.32 -6.16
N GLN A 3 -54.80 47.33 -6.21
CA GLN A 3 -54.03 48.24 -7.05
C GLN A 3 -54.42 48.04 -8.52
N TRP A 4 -54.73 46.82 -8.94
CA TRP A 4 -55.25 46.51 -10.26
C TRP A 4 -56.55 47.24 -10.61
N GLU A 5 -57.51 47.29 -9.68
CA GLU A 5 -58.77 48.03 -9.86
C GLU A 5 -58.52 49.55 -10.02
N LYS A 6 -57.57 50.11 -9.27
CA LYS A 6 -57.17 51.51 -9.40
C LYS A 6 -56.51 51.80 -10.75
N LEU A 7 -55.68 50.88 -11.25
CA LEU A 7 -55.02 51.00 -12.56
C LEU A 7 -56.03 51.01 -13.72
N ARG A 8 -57.11 50.24 -13.62
CA ARG A 8 -58.17 50.21 -14.65
C ARG A 8 -58.96 51.51 -14.75
N GLN A 9 -59.00 52.30 -13.68
CA GLN A 9 -59.69 53.59 -13.61
C GLN A 9 -58.83 54.76 -14.11
N LEU A 10 -57.58 54.52 -14.50
CA LEU A 10 -56.69 55.56 -15.00
C LEU A 10 -57.15 56.11 -16.38
N PRO A 11 -56.84 57.39 -16.67
CA PRO A 11 -57.05 57.98 -17.99
C PRO A 11 -56.41 57.17 -19.12
N ALA A 12 -57.01 57.23 -20.32
CA ALA A 12 -56.61 56.44 -21.48
C ALA A 12 -55.11 56.56 -21.84
N VAL A 13 -54.50 57.70 -21.54
CA VAL A 13 -53.06 57.99 -21.76
C VAL A 13 -52.15 56.97 -21.05
N TYR A 14 -52.58 56.44 -19.89
CA TYR A 14 -51.79 55.46 -19.11
C TYR A 14 -52.09 54.00 -19.48
N ARG A 15 -53.13 53.73 -20.27
CA ARG A 15 -53.49 52.35 -20.67
C ARG A 15 -52.49 51.74 -21.63
N GLN A 16 -51.91 52.56 -22.52
CA GLN A 16 -50.89 52.09 -23.46
C GLN A 16 -49.62 51.62 -22.75
N GLN A 17 -49.16 52.38 -21.74
CA GLN A 17 -48.04 51.98 -20.88
C GLN A 17 -48.34 50.69 -20.11
N LEU A 18 -49.59 50.50 -19.67
CA LEU A 18 -50.00 49.26 -19.01
C LEU A 18 -49.95 48.07 -19.97
N HIS A 19 -50.37 48.22 -21.23
CA HIS A 19 -50.28 47.16 -22.23
C HIS A 19 -48.82 46.75 -22.50
N GLU A 20 -47.92 47.71 -22.66
CA GLU A 20 -46.49 47.46 -22.90
C GLU A 20 -45.83 46.64 -21.77
N LEU A 21 -46.29 46.79 -20.52
CA LEU A 21 -45.76 46.03 -19.37
C LEU A 21 -46.10 44.53 -19.40
N TYR A 22 -47.23 44.15 -20.00
CA TYR A 22 -47.71 42.76 -20.05
C TYR A 22 -47.54 42.12 -21.45
N ASP A 23 -46.94 42.82 -22.40
CA ASP A 23 -46.77 42.39 -23.79
C ASP A 23 -45.77 41.22 -23.96
N ARG A 24 -44.91 40.98 -22.96
CA ARG A 24 -43.79 40.03 -23.05
C ARG A 24 -44.09 38.58 -22.66
N ASP A 25 -45.36 38.16 -22.57
CA ASP A 25 -45.81 36.80 -22.21
C ASP A 25 -45.28 36.20 -20.87
N ALA A 26 -44.43 36.91 -20.13
CA ALA A 26 -43.80 36.41 -18.90
C ALA A 26 -44.79 36.27 -17.73
N LEU A 27 -45.75 37.20 -17.63
CA LEU A 27 -46.88 37.14 -16.71
C LEU A 27 -48.12 37.58 -17.51
N PRO A 28 -49.02 36.67 -17.92
CA PRO A 28 -50.19 37.02 -18.70
C PRO A 28 -51.09 38.02 -17.93
N MET A 29 -51.63 39.01 -18.64
CA MET A 29 -52.48 40.04 -18.02
C MET A 29 -53.72 39.44 -17.36
N ASP A 30 -54.27 38.36 -17.91
CA ASP A 30 -55.36 37.57 -17.30
C ASP A 30 -54.99 37.02 -15.92
N VAL A 31 -53.78 36.49 -15.76
CA VAL A 31 -53.28 35.99 -14.47
C VAL A 31 -53.18 37.15 -13.48
N ARG A 32 -52.63 38.28 -13.92
CA ARG A 32 -52.61 39.51 -13.10
C ARG A 32 -54.01 39.94 -12.69
N HIS A 33 -54.98 39.86 -13.60
CA HIS A 33 -56.35 40.29 -13.38
C HIS A 33 -57.04 39.44 -12.32
N TYR A 34 -57.14 38.13 -12.56
CA TYR A 34 -57.91 37.21 -11.71
C TYR A 34 -57.24 36.94 -10.37
N LEU A 35 -55.91 37.00 -10.31
CA LEU A 35 -55.15 36.79 -9.07
C LEU A 35 -54.66 38.09 -8.43
N SER A 36 -55.18 39.25 -8.85
CA SER A 36 -54.68 40.56 -8.39
C SER A 36 -54.62 40.71 -6.87
N ALA A 37 -55.69 40.29 -6.18
CA ALA A 37 -55.78 40.37 -4.72
C ALA A 37 -54.78 39.46 -3.99
N TRP A 38 -54.41 38.33 -4.59
CA TRP A 38 -53.38 37.45 -4.03
C TRP A 38 -51.99 37.98 -4.34
N ILE A 39 -51.73 38.34 -5.61
CA ILE A 39 -50.43 38.85 -6.06
C ILE A 39 -50.00 40.06 -5.23
N GLU A 40 -50.88 41.01 -4.98
CA GLU A 40 -50.55 42.24 -4.25
C GLU A 40 -50.24 42.05 -2.77
N LYS A 41 -50.61 40.89 -2.19
CA LYS A 41 -50.36 40.57 -0.78
C LYS A 41 -49.00 39.92 -0.53
N GLN A 42 -48.26 39.52 -1.57
CA GLN A 42 -47.02 38.76 -1.41
C GLN A 42 -45.79 39.66 -1.28
N GLU A 43 -44.79 39.21 -0.53
CA GLU A 43 -43.50 39.90 -0.35
C GLU A 43 -42.53 39.63 -1.52
N TRP A 44 -42.87 40.08 -2.73
CA TRP A 44 -42.08 39.78 -3.95
C TRP A 44 -40.61 40.23 -3.88
N GLN A 45 -40.31 41.32 -3.17
CA GLN A 45 -38.93 41.80 -3.01
C GLN A 45 -38.06 40.83 -2.19
N ARG A 46 -38.65 40.18 -1.17
CA ARG A 46 -37.97 39.15 -0.38
C ARG A 46 -37.87 37.86 -1.17
N ALA A 47 -38.95 37.46 -1.84
CA ALA A 47 -38.97 36.29 -2.72
C ALA A 47 -37.92 36.37 -3.84
N ALA A 48 -37.64 37.57 -4.37
CA ALA A 48 -36.57 37.76 -5.36
C ALA A 48 -35.15 37.45 -4.83
N ARG A 49 -34.97 37.35 -3.50
CA ARG A 49 -33.67 37.11 -2.84
C ARG A 49 -33.61 35.76 -2.11
N ASP A 50 -34.76 35.15 -1.84
CA ASP A 50 -34.92 33.93 -1.04
C ASP A 50 -35.58 32.85 -1.91
N HIS A 51 -34.78 31.85 -2.30
CA HIS A 51 -35.21 30.81 -3.23
C HIS A 51 -36.33 29.93 -2.65
N ASP A 52 -36.26 29.61 -1.36
CA ASP A 52 -37.26 28.74 -0.72
C ASP A 52 -38.61 29.46 -0.64
N LEU A 53 -38.59 30.75 -0.27
CA LEU A 53 -39.78 31.59 -0.31
C LEU A 53 -40.34 31.75 -1.72
N ALA A 54 -39.47 31.93 -2.72
CA ALA A 54 -39.89 32.01 -4.12
C ALA A 54 -40.58 30.72 -4.59
N MET A 55 -40.04 29.56 -4.22
CA MET A 55 -40.60 28.25 -4.55
C MET A 55 -41.97 28.03 -3.89
N VAL A 56 -42.11 28.41 -2.62
CA VAL A 56 -43.40 28.35 -1.91
C VAL A 56 -44.43 29.23 -2.60
N LEU A 57 -44.10 30.50 -2.87
CA LEU A 57 -45.00 31.43 -3.54
C LEU A 57 -45.37 30.98 -4.96
N PHE A 58 -44.43 30.34 -5.67
CA PHE A 58 -44.69 29.78 -6.99
C PHE A 58 -45.68 28.61 -6.94
N GLN A 59 -45.55 27.69 -5.98
CA GLN A 59 -46.52 26.60 -5.81
C GLN A 59 -47.91 27.13 -5.46
N VAL A 60 -47.97 28.12 -4.57
CA VAL A 60 -49.24 28.79 -4.20
C VAL A 60 -49.84 29.55 -5.40
N LEU A 61 -49.02 30.10 -6.30
CA LEU A 61 -49.51 30.68 -7.57
C LEU A 61 -50.20 29.61 -8.44
N LEU A 62 -49.58 28.43 -8.58
CA LEU A 62 -50.16 27.33 -9.37
C LEU A 62 -51.46 26.81 -8.77
N GLU A 63 -51.52 26.68 -7.44
CA GLU A 63 -52.74 26.28 -6.72
C GLU A 63 -53.86 27.31 -6.91
N ASN A 64 -53.54 28.61 -6.83
CA ASN A 64 -54.50 29.67 -7.12
C ASN A 64 -55.02 29.61 -8.56
N LEU A 65 -54.19 29.24 -9.54
CA LEU A 65 -54.63 29.02 -10.92
C LEU A 65 -55.60 27.82 -11.03
N ASP A 66 -55.40 26.76 -10.26
CA ASP A 66 -56.34 25.62 -10.20
C ASP A 66 -57.68 26.01 -9.59
N ILE A 67 -57.65 26.84 -8.55
CA ILE A 67 -58.86 27.40 -7.93
C ILE A 67 -59.60 28.28 -8.95
N GLN A 68 -58.90 29.14 -9.70
CA GLN A 68 -59.55 29.96 -10.75
C GLN A 68 -60.08 29.11 -11.89
N HIS A 69 -59.35 28.08 -12.33
CA HIS A 69 -59.85 27.14 -13.34
C HIS A 69 -61.16 26.49 -12.87
N SER A 70 -61.22 26.05 -11.61
CA SER A 70 -62.42 25.44 -11.03
C SER A 70 -63.62 26.42 -10.98
N ARG A 71 -63.36 27.71 -10.74
CA ARG A 71 -64.39 28.76 -10.82
C ARG A 71 -64.90 28.96 -12.24
N PHE A 72 -64.02 29.02 -13.24
CA PHE A 72 -64.44 29.16 -14.64
C PHE A 72 -65.19 27.94 -15.18
N VAL A 73 -64.93 26.74 -14.62
CA VAL A 73 -65.75 25.55 -14.89
C VAL A 73 -67.17 25.73 -14.36
N GLN A 74 -67.34 26.28 -13.15
CA GLN A 74 -68.66 26.56 -12.57
C GLN A 74 -69.42 27.66 -13.32
N GLU A 75 -68.69 28.63 -13.88
CA GLU A 75 -69.24 29.74 -14.66
C GLU A 75 -69.45 29.41 -16.16
N GLU A 76 -69.21 28.17 -16.58
CA GLU A 76 -69.29 27.68 -17.97
C GLU A 76 -68.47 28.49 -19.00
N SER A 77 -67.41 29.16 -18.56
CA SER A 77 -66.57 30.00 -19.44
C SER A 77 -65.45 29.20 -20.11
N PHE A 78 -65.78 28.58 -21.24
CA PHE A 78 -64.85 27.73 -22.00
C PHE A 78 -63.53 28.42 -22.38
N LEU A 79 -63.59 29.67 -22.85
CA LEU A 79 -62.39 30.41 -23.28
C LEU A 79 -61.44 30.70 -22.11
N LEU A 80 -61.99 31.15 -20.99
CA LEU A 80 -61.19 31.47 -19.80
C LEU A 80 -60.61 30.21 -19.15
N GLN A 81 -61.36 29.10 -19.19
CA GLN A 81 -60.87 27.79 -18.77
C GLN A 81 -59.62 27.37 -19.58
N HIS A 82 -59.69 27.47 -20.91
CA HIS A 82 -58.56 27.13 -21.78
C HIS A 82 -57.34 28.02 -21.51
N ASN A 83 -57.55 29.33 -21.38
CA ASN A 83 -56.48 30.30 -21.15
C ASN A 83 -55.75 30.06 -19.81
N ILE A 84 -56.48 29.90 -18.70
CA ILE A 84 -55.86 29.60 -17.39
C ILE A 84 -55.07 28.30 -17.42
N ARG A 85 -55.62 27.26 -18.06
CA ARG A 85 -54.92 25.98 -18.20
C ARG A 85 -53.60 26.15 -18.97
N ARG A 86 -53.60 26.92 -20.05
CA ARG A 86 -52.40 27.24 -20.84
C ARG A 86 -51.38 28.04 -20.02
N TYR A 87 -51.82 29.05 -19.26
CA TYR A 87 -50.90 29.86 -18.44
C TYR A 87 -50.23 29.03 -17.35
N LYS A 88 -50.99 28.16 -16.67
CA LYS A 88 -50.44 27.23 -15.68
C LYS A 88 -49.34 26.34 -16.29
N GLN A 89 -49.60 25.79 -17.48
CA GLN A 89 -48.62 24.98 -18.21
C GLN A 89 -47.36 25.79 -18.54
N ASN A 90 -47.50 27.03 -19.03
CA ASN A 90 -46.36 27.89 -19.34
C ASN A 90 -45.47 28.19 -18.11
N PHE A 91 -46.09 28.47 -16.96
CA PHE A 91 -45.33 28.68 -15.71
C PHE A 91 -44.56 27.41 -15.30
N GLN A 92 -45.21 26.25 -15.37
CA GLN A 92 -44.58 24.96 -15.03
C GLN A 92 -43.37 24.66 -15.93
N VAL A 93 -43.45 24.97 -17.22
CA VAL A 93 -42.31 24.83 -18.16
C VAL A 93 -41.16 25.75 -17.76
N CYS A 94 -41.43 27.01 -17.40
CA CYS A 94 -40.41 27.99 -17.03
C CYS A 94 -39.59 27.55 -15.80
N LEU A 95 -40.26 27.00 -14.78
CA LEU A 95 -39.63 26.45 -13.57
C LEU A 95 -38.69 25.28 -13.89
N ASN A 96 -39.14 24.38 -14.76
CA ASN A 96 -38.35 23.21 -15.15
C ASN A 96 -37.09 23.61 -15.92
N VAL A 97 -37.15 24.64 -16.77
CA VAL A 97 -35.99 25.17 -17.50
C VAL A 97 -34.97 25.82 -16.54
N THR A 98 -35.41 26.57 -15.53
CA THR A 98 -34.49 27.23 -14.58
C THR A 98 -33.81 26.22 -13.65
N SER A 99 -34.55 25.20 -13.22
CA SER A 99 -34.03 24.10 -12.38
C SER A 99 -33.01 23.22 -13.14
N THR A 100 -33.20 23.04 -14.44
CA THR A 100 -32.32 22.20 -15.26
C THR A 100 -31.02 22.89 -15.67
N LEU A 101 -31.06 24.19 -15.93
CA LEU A 101 -29.85 24.99 -16.22
C LEU A 101 -28.88 25.07 -15.04
N THR A 102 -29.37 24.97 -13.80
CA THR A 102 -28.54 25.02 -12.58
C THR A 102 -27.93 23.66 -12.21
N ILE A 103 -28.55 22.53 -12.53
CA ILE A 103 -28.05 21.19 -12.17
C ILE A 103 -26.73 20.85 -12.91
N LYS A 104 -26.62 21.21 -14.19
CA LYS A 104 -25.46 20.87 -15.03
C LYS A 104 -24.11 21.36 -14.48
N PRO A 105 -23.92 22.65 -14.12
CA PRO A 105 -22.63 23.11 -13.59
C PRO A 105 -22.27 22.45 -12.25
N HIS A 106 -23.26 22.16 -11.41
CA HIS A 106 -23.03 21.47 -10.13
C HIS A 106 -22.58 20.01 -10.34
N LEU A 107 -23.23 19.26 -11.24
CA LEU A 107 -22.83 17.89 -11.56
C LEU A 107 -21.44 17.83 -12.21
N ASN A 108 -21.13 18.74 -13.14
CA ASN A 108 -19.78 18.78 -13.71
C ASN A 108 -18.74 19.06 -12.63
N LYS A 109 -18.95 20.07 -11.79
CA LYS A 109 -18.03 20.39 -10.68
C LYS A 109 -17.84 19.20 -9.72
N LEU A 110 -18.89 18.43 -9.46
CA LEU A 110 -18.81 17.23 -8.64
C LEU A 110 -17.99 16.13 -9.33
N LEU A 111 -18.23 15.90 -10.63
CA LEU A 111 -17.47 14.91 -11.41
C LEU A 111 -16.00 15.33 -11.57
N ASP A 112 -15.70 16.61 -11.74
CA ASP A 112 -14.34 17.14 -11.82
C ASP A 112 -13.59 16.88 -10.51
N ARG A 113 -14.23 17.15 -9.36
CA ARG A 113 -13.66 16.79 -8.04
C ARG A 113 -13.50 15.30 -7.84
N ALA A 114 -14.46 14.50 -8.32
CA ALA A 114 -14.36 13.05 -8.23
C ALA A 114 -13.17 12.53 -9.05
N GLU A 115 -12.96 13.08 -10.25
CA GLU A 115 -11.82 12.78 -11.12
C GLU A 115 -10.48 13.11 -10.44
N GLU A 116 -10.35 14.31 -9.85
CA GLU A 116 -9.16 14.70 -9.07
C GLU A 116 -8.87 13.74 -7.90
N LEU A 117 -9.90 13.34 -7.15
CA LEU A 117 -9.75 12.43 -6.02
C LEU A 117 -9.41 11.01 -6.47
N ILE A 118 -10.00 10.53 -7.56
CA ILE A 118 -9.66 9.23 -8.16
C ILE A 118 -8.22 9.24 -8.63
N ASP A 119 -7.76 10.33 -9.24
CA ASP A 119 -6.37 10.46 -9.68
C ASP A 119 -5.39 10.35 -8.51
N LEU A 120 -5.68 11.05 -7.41
CA LEU A 120 -4.89 10.96 -6.18
C LEU A 120 -4.91 9.53 -5.59
N LEU A 121 -6.08 8.90 -5.49
CA LEU A 121 -6.22 7.56 -4.95
C LEU A 121 -5.49 6.51 -5.78
N VAL A 122 -5.62 6.56 -7.10
CA VAL A 122 -5.10 5.55 -8.02
C VAL A 122 -3.62 5.76 -8.33
N LYS A 123 -3.19 7.00 -8.61
CA LYS A 123 -1.82 7.27 -9.05
C LYS A 123 -0.84 7.48 -7.90
N LYS A 124 -1.32 7.80 -6.70
CA LYS A 124 -0.48 8.03 -5.54
C LYS A 124 -0.69 6.99 -4.45
N GLU A 125 -1.85 7.01 -3.77
CA GLU A 125 -2.06 6.19 -2.58
C GLU A 125 -1.98 4.68 -2.87
N LEU A 126 -2.59 4.24 -3.98
CA LEU A 126 -2.54 2.85 -4.41
C LEU A 126 -1.12 2.42 -4.82
N VAL A 127 -0.39 3.28 -5.55
CA VAL A 127 0.99 3.00 -5.98
C VAL A 127 1.93 2.93 -4.78
N GLU A 128 1.78 3.84 -3.82
CA GLU A 128 2.54 3.82 -2.56
C GLU A 128 2.22 2.57 -1.73
N TRP A 129 0.96 2.14 -1.67
CA TRP A 129 0.58 0.88 -1.05
C TRP A 129 1.19 -0.33 -1.76
N GLN A 130 1.14 -0.40 -3.10
CA GLN A 130 1.77 -1.47 -3.88
C GLN A 130 3.28 -1.54 -3.60
N ARG A 131 3.95 -0.37 -3.49
CA ARG A 131 5.38 -0.32 -3.15
C ARG A 131 5.65 -0.80 -1.73
N ARG A 132 4.81 -0.45 -0.75
CA ARG A 132 4.90 -0.98 0.63
C ARG A 132 4.67 -2.49 0.67
N GLN A 133 3.68 -2.99 -0.07
CA GLN A 133 3.42 -4.43 -0.19
C GLN A 133 4.63 -5.16 -0.78
N GLN A 134 5.24 -4.61 -1.84
CA GLN A 134 6.44 -5.14 -2.48
C GLN A 134 7.62 -5.26 -1.50
N LYS A 135 7.84 -4.24 -0.67
CA LYS A 135 8.86 -4.24 0.39
C LYS A 135 8.52 -5.22 1.52
N ALA A 136 7.26 -5.25 1.95
CA ALA A 136 6.81 -6.19 2.98
C ALA A 136 6.97 -7.65 2.54
N CYS A 137 6.76 -7.96 1.25
CA CYS A 137 7.00 -9.28 0.68
C CYS A 137 8.46 -9.75 0.84
N ILE A 138 9.43 -8.84 0.93
CA ILE A 138 10.84 -9.15 1.19
C ILE A 138 11.26 -8.94 2.64
N GLY A 139 10.31 -8.78 3.57
CA GLY A 139 10.55 -8.75 5.01
C GLY A 139 10.60 -7.37 5.64
N ALA A 140 10.29 -6.30 4.90
CA ALA A 140 10.19 -4.96 5.49
C ALA A 140 9.05 -4.88 6.52
N PRO A 141 9.20 -4.10 7.61
CA PRO A 141 8.18 -3.94 8.64
C PRO A 141 7.09 -2.92 8.25
N ASP A 142 6.78 -2.81 6.96
CA ASP A 142 5.77 -1.88 6.45
C ASP A 142 4.35 -2.36 6.76
N ASN A 143 3.45 -1.44 7.10
CA ASN A 143 2.03 -1.75 7.21
C ASN A 143 1.41 -1.87 5.80
N VAL A 144 0.73 -2.99 5.52
CA VAL A 144 0.10 -3.31 4.23
C VAL A 144 -1.43 -3.44 4.32
N CYS A 145 -2.02 -3.06 5.45
CA CYS A 145 -3.46 -3.05 5.65
C CYS A 145 -4.18 -2.15 4.63
N LEU A 146 -5.29 -2.64 4.08
CA LEU A 146 -6.09 -1.97 3.06
C LEU A 146 -7.23 -1.11 3.60
N ASP A 147 -7.57 -1.19 4.89
CA ASP A 147 -8.77 -0.59 5.49
C ASP A 147 -9.02 0.87 5.08
N HIS A 148 -7.97 1.69 5.06
CA HIS A 148 -8.06 3.10 4.67
C HIS A 148 -8.36 3.28 3.18
N LEU A 149 -7.64 2.53 2.33
CA LEU A 149 -7.86 2.52 0.89
C LEU A 149 -9.25 1.98 0.56
N GLU A 150 -9.65 0.87 1.15
CA GLU A 150 -10.97 0.29 0.98
C GLU A 150 -12.07 1.29 1.34
N LYS A 151 -11.93 1.99 2.48
CA LYS A 151 -12.88 3.03 2.89
C LYS A 151 -12.97 4.17 1.87
N TRP A 152 -11.84 4.66 1.37
CA TRP A 152 -11.84 5.76 0.38
C TRP A 152 -12.40 5.34 -0.97
N PHE A 153 -11.97 4.18 -1.49
CA PHE A 153 -12.49 3.60 -2.73
C PHE A 153 -13.99 3.34 -2.63
N THR A 154 -14.46 2.76 -1.52
CA THR A 154 -15.89 2.49 -1.28
C THR A 154 -16.69 3.79 -1.22
N CYS A 155 -16.20 4.80 -0.50
CA CYS A 155 -16.87 6.10 -0.43
C CYS A 155 -17.00 6.74 -1.82
N MET A 156 -15.93 6.74 -2.62
CA MET A 156 -15.95 7.29 -3.97
C MET A 156 -16.87 6.49 -4.90
N ALA A 157 -16.88 5.16 -4.80
CA ALA A 157 -17.77 4.31 -5.57
C ALA A 157 -19.24 4.58 -5.24
N VAL A 158 -19.58 4.67 -3.94
CA VAL A 158 -20.94 5.01 -3.47
C VAL A 158 -21.38 6.36 -4.03
N CYS A 159 -20.53 7.39 -3.97
CA CYS A 159 -20.83 8.70 -4.54
C CYS A 159 -21.12 8.62 -6.06
N LEU A 160 -20.30 7.91 -6.82
CA LEU A 160 -20.51 7.75 -8.27
C LEU A 160 -21.77 6.94 -8.61
N PHE A 161 -22.07 5.89 -7.83
CA PHE A 161 -23.33 5.16 -7.98
C PHE A 161 -24.55 6.03 -7.66
N GLN A 162 -24.45 6.92 -6.67
CA GLN A 162 -25.52 7.88 -6.36
C GLN A 162 -25.72 8.89 -7.50
N VAL A 163 -24.65 9.40 -8.12
CA VAL A 163 -24.74 10.27 -9.30
C VAL A 163 -25.42 9.54 -10.45
N ARG A 164 -25.06 8.27 -10.68
CA ARG A 164 -25.68 7.43 -11.72
C ARG A 164 -27.18 7.20 -11.47
N GLU A 165 -27.56 6.94 -10.23
CA GLU A 165 -28.97 6.80 -9.85
C GLU A 165 -29.74 8.13 -9.99
N PHE A 166 -29.12 9.25 -9.62
CA PHE A 166 -29.70 10.58 -9.83
C PHE A 166 -29.95 10.85 -11.32
N LEU A 167 -28.98 10.56 -12.18
CA LEU A 167 -29.12 10.68 -13.63
C LEU A 167 -30.22 9.76 -14.16
N SER A 168 -30.40 8.56 -13.61
CA SER A 168 -31.50 7.66 -13.98
C SER A 168 -32.87 8.23 -13.57
N LYS A 169 -33.00 8.83 -12.39
CA LYS A 169 -34.24 9.50 -11.96
C LYS A 169 -34.60 10.71 -12.84
N LEU A 170 -33.60 11.39 -13.41
CA LEU A 170 -33.87 12.43 -14.41
C LEU A 170 -34.54 11.87 -15.68
N ASP A 171 -34.31 10.61 -16.10
CA ASP A 171 -35.07 10.02 -17.23
C ASP A 171 -36.54 9.86 -16.89
N GLU A 172 -36.83 9.43 -15.66
CA GLU A 172 -38.22 9.25 -15.22
C GLU A 172 -38.97 10.59 -15.25
N LEU A 173 -38.30 11.68 -14.86
CA LEU A 173 -38.84 13.04 -14.91
C LEU A 173 -39.06 13.52 -16.35
N VAL A 174 -38.08 13.31 -17.23
CA VAL A 174 -38.20 13.64 -18.67
C VAL A 174 -39.33 12.84 -19.33
N GLY A 175 -39.52 11.57 -18.93
CA GLY A 175 -40.62 10.73 -19.40
C GLY A 175 -42.01 11.25 -18.97
N LYS A 176 -42.08 11.96 -17.84
CA LYS A 176 -43.32 12.56 -17.31
C LYS A 176 -43.60 13.95 -17.88
N VAL A 177 -42.56 14.76 -18.10
CA VAL A 177 -42.66 16.14 -18.59
C VAL A 177 -41.46 16.44 -19.48
N SER A 178 -41.67 16.64 -20.79
CA SER A 178 -40.63 17.04 -21.76
C SER A 178 -41.16 18.08 -22.74
N TYR A 179 -40.26 18.93 -23.22
CA TYR A 179 -40.52 19.95 -24.24
C TYR A 179 -39.46 19.91 -25.35
N ASP A 180 -39.71 20.61 -26.46
CA ASP A 180 -38.74 20.76 -27.56
C ASP A 180 -37.48 21.50 -27.07
N ASN A 181 -36.30 20.95 -27.39
CA ASN A 181 -34.99 21.40 -26.88
C ASN A 181 -34.78 21.27 -25.36
N ASP A 182 -35.30 20.20 -24.75
CA ASP A 182 -35.03 19.87 -23.35
C ASP A 182 -33.50 19.73 -23.08
N PRO A 183 -32.91 20.61 -22.23
CA PRO A 183 -31.50 20.55 -21.89
C PRO A 183 -31.10 19.26 -21.16
N ILE A 184 -32.02 18.58 -20.46
CA ILE A 184 -31.73 17.28 -19.83
C ILE A 184 -31.44 16.24 -20.90
N LYS A 185 -32.29 16.14 -21.94
CA LYS A 185 -32.10 15.20 -23.05
C LYS A 185 -30.77 15.40 -23.76
N ALA A 186 -30.36 16.65 -23.95
CA ALA A 186 -29.10 16.97 -24.63
C ALA A 186 -27.85 16.71 -23.77
N GLN A 187 -27.91 16.99 -22.46
CA GLN A 187 -26.72 17.02 -21.60
C GLN A 187 -26.46 15.72 -20.84
N LYS A 188 -27.54 15.00 -20.52
CA LYS A 188 -27.45 13.77 -19.74
C LYS A 188 -26.49 12.73 -20.34
N PRO A 189 -26.52 12.40 -21.64
CA PRO A 189 -25.66 11.34 -22.18
C PRO A 189 -24.16 11.61 -22.00
N ALA A 190 -23.76 12.87 -21.92
CA ALA A 190 -22.37 13.25 -21.65
C ALA A 190 -22.01 13.03 -20.16
N LEU A 191 -22.88 13.48 -19.24
CA LEU A 191 -22.68 13.32 -17.80
C LEU A 191 -22.70 11.84 -17.39
N GLN A 192 -23.62 11.06 -17.96
CA GLN A 192 -23.73 9.61 -17.75
C GLN A 192 -22.44 8.90 -18.18
N ARG A 193 -21.93 9.20 -19.38
CA ARG A 193 -20.67 8.63 -19.87
C ARG A 193 -19.49 8.99 -18.97
N ARG A 194 -19.37 10.26 -18.52
CA ARG A 194 -18.29 10.65 -17.59
C ARG A 194 -18.37 9.88 -16.27
N ALA A 195 -19.54 9.81 -15.66
CA ALA A 195 -19.73 9.07 -14.41
C ALA A 195 -19.44 7.56 -14.58
N ASP A 196 -19.88 6.95 -15.67
CA ASP A 196 -19.62 5.54 -15.96
C ASP A 196 -18.13 5.28 -16.21
N THR A 197 -17.42 6.17 -16.90
CA THR A 197 -15.96 6.05 -17.10
C THR A 197 -15.21 6.14 -15.77
N LEU A 198 -15.48 7.17 -14.96
CA LEU A 198 -14.83 7.33 -13.65
C LEU A 198 -15.09 6.13 -12.74
N LEU A 199 -16.31 5.60 -12.74
CA LEU A 199 -16.66 4.43 -11.95
C LEU A 199 -15.97 3.17 -12.45
N LYS A 200 -15.90 2.97 -13.77
CA LYS A 200 -15.16 1.84 -14.38
C LYS A 200 -13.68 1.89 -14.02
N ASP A 201 -13.06 3.06 -14.11
CA ASP A 201 -11.65 3.23 -13.80
C ASP A 201 -11.38 2.98 -12.31
N LEU A 202 -12.22 3.53 -11.42
CA LEU A 202 -12.14 3.27 -9.99
C LEU A 202 -12.28 1.78 -9.65
N LEU A 203 -13.26 1.09 -10.24
CA LEU A 203 -13.49 -0.34 -10.02
C LEU A 203 -12.32 -1.19 -10.52
N LYS A 204 -11.79 -0.89 -11.72
CA LYS A 204 -10.61 -1.57 -12.26
C LYS A 204 -9.40 -1.40 -11.36
N SER A 205 -9.17 -0.20 -10.84
CA SER A 205 -8.05 0.06 -9.93
C SER A 205 -8.24 -0.52 -8.52
N SER A 206 -9.48 -0.77 -8.10
CA SER A 206 -9.77 -1.39 -6.79
C SER A 206 -9.45 -2.88 -6.74
N PHE A 207 -9.40 -3.55 -7.89
CA PHE A 207 -9.13 -4.98 -7.96
C PHE A 207 -7.63 -5.24 -7.88
N VAL A 208 -7.16 -5.61 -6.70
CA VAL A 208 -5.74 -5.84 -6.40
C VAL A 208 -5.50 -7.17 -5.71
N VAL A 209 -4.27 -7.67 -5.79
CA VAL A 209 -3.83 -8.86 -5.05
C VAL A 209 -3.44 -8.42 -3.64
N GLU A 210 -4.29 -8.68 -2.65
CA GLU A 210 -4.02 -8.33 -1.24
C GLU A 210 -2.89 -9.17 -0.63
N THR A 211 -2.91 -10.48 -0.87
CA THR A 211 -1.89 -11.41 -0.36
C THR A 211 -1.18 -12.07 -1.54
N GLN A 212 0.12 -11.81 -1.66
CA GLN A 212 0.94 -12.34 -2.75
C GLN A 212 1.14 -13.87 -2.64
N PRO A 213 1.33 -14.57 -3.77
CA PRO A 213 1.52 -16.02 -3.79
C PRO A 213 2.64 -16.46 -2.83
N SER A 214 2.36 -17.45 -1.98
CA SER A 214 3.35 -18.01 -1.04
C SER A 214 3.09 -19.49 -0.82
N MET A 215 4.14 -20.22 -0.41
CA MET A 215 4.01 -21.61 0.02
C MET A 215 4.23 -21.71 1.53
N PRO A 216 3.40 -22.45 2.28
CA PRO A 216 3.58 -22.61 3.74
C PRO A 216 4.96 -23.17 4.14
N GLN A 217 5.56 -24.02 3.31
CA GLN A 217 6.91 -24.59 3.51
C GLN A 217 8.01 -23.87 2.70
N GLY A 218 7.68 -22.73 2.08
CA GLY A 218 8.58 -21.95 1.23
C GLY A 218 9.48 -20.99 2.01
N LYS A 219 10.57 -20.56 1.36
CA LYS A 219 11.53 -19.60 1.91
C LYS A 219 11.12 -18.15 1.62
N GLY A 220 9.88 -17.80 1.96
CA GLY A 220 9.27 -16.50 1.67
C GLY A 220 8.24 -16.53 0.53
N SER A 221 7.60 -15.39 0.29
CA SER A 221 6.59 -15.20 -0.76
C SER A 221 7.23 -15.20 -2.16
N LEU A 222 6.43 -15.39 -3.20
CA LEU A 222 6.82 -15.31 -4.61
C LEU A 222 7.80 -16.40 -5.11
N VAL A 223 8.18 -17.36 -4.26
CA VAL A 223 8.89 -18.58 -4.70
C VAL A 223 7.92 -19.75 -4.66
N LEU A 224 7.63 -20.35 -5.81
CA LEU A 224 6.67 -21.45 -5.95
C LEU A 224 7.38 -22.72 -6.45
N ARG A 225 7.06 -23.87 -5.85
CA ARG A 225 7.62 -25.17 -6.24
C ARG A 225 6.61 -25.98 -7.03
N THR A 226 7.04 -26.57 -8.13
CA THR A 226 6.21 -27.51 -8.90
C THR A 226 6.27 -28.92 -8.28
N ASN A 227 5.12 -29.60 -8.23
CA ASN A 227 5.02 -31.00 -7.79
C ASN A 227 5.32 -31.99 -8.93
N VAL A 228 5.32 -31.53 -10.18
CA VAL A 228 5.66 -32.32 -11.38
C VAL A 228 6.89 -31.71 -12.02
N GLN A 229 7.93 -32.53 -12.23
CA GLN A 229 9.12 -32.11 -12.97
C GLN A 229 8.76 -32.00 -14.46
N PHE A 230 8.56 -30.79 -14.94
CA PHE A 230 8.60 -30.50 -16.37
C PHE A 230 9.52 -29.30 -16.58
N SER A 231 10.35 -29.35 -17.61
CA SER A 231 11.32 -28.31 -17.93
C SER A 231 11.22 -28.04 -19.42
N VAL A 232 10.68 -26.87 -19.77
CA VAL A 232 10.65 -26.38 -21.15
C VAL A 232 11.61 -25.20 -21.22
N LYS A 233 12.71 -25.35 -21.95
CA LYS A 233 13.71 -24.28 -22.13
C LYS A 233 13.54 -23.68 -23.52
N THR A 234 12.79 -22.59 -23.62
CA THR A 234 12.73 -21.79 -24.86
C THR A 234 13.92 -20.85 -24.91
N ARG A 235 14.78 -21.00 -25.93
CA ARG A 235 16.05 -20.29 -26.03
C ARG A 235 15.86 -18.91 -26.67
N SER A 236 15.85 -17.86 -25.84
CA SER A 236 16.29 -16.53 -26.25
C SER A 236 16.87 -15.82 -25.02
N ILE A 237 18.21 -15.74 -24.98
CA ILE A 237 19.06 -15.25 -23.87
C ILE A 237 19.05 -16.19 -22.65
N SER A 238 20.20 -16.79 -22.32
CA SER A 238 20.33 -17.89 -21.34
C SER A 238 20.26 -17.40 -19.88
N LEU A 239 19.07 -17.03 -19.40
CA LEU A 239 18.81 -16.85 -17.97
C LEU A 239 18.89 -18.18 -17.22
N SER A 240 19.25 -18.12 -15.93
CA SER A 240 19.13 -19.31 -15.06
C SER A 240 17.68 -19.53 -14.66
N VAL A 241 17.30 -20.77 -14.33
CA VAL A 241 15.90 -21.12 -13.95
C VAL A 241 15.39 -20.26 -12.79
N THR A 242 16.27 -19.86 -11.87
CA THR A 242 15.90 -19.02 -10.71
C THR A 242 15.83 -17.53 -11.01
N GLU A 243 16.18 -17.09 -12.23
CA GLU A 243 16.07 -15.72 -12.72
C GLU A 243 14.89 -15.56 -13.71
N GLU A 244 14.22 -16.65 -14.08
CA GLU A 244 13.02 -16.61 -14.89
C GLU A 244 11.83 -16.19 -14.02
N LEU A 245 11.21 -15.06 -14.38
CA LEU A 245 10.10 -14.46 -13.68
C LEU A 245 8.79 -14.73 -14.41
N HIS A 246 7.75 -15.08 -13.65
CA HIS A 246 6.41 -15.36 -14.15
C HIS A 246 5.38 -14.50 -13.42
N VAL A 247 4.23 -14.24 -14.03
CA VAL A 247 3.15 -13.46 -13.42
C VAL A 247 1.87 -14.27 -13.42
N ILE A 248 1.14 -14.28 -12.29
CA ILE A 248 -0.18 -14.92 -12.19
C ILE A 248 -1.23 -13.83 -12.42
N ASN A 249 -2.07 -14.00 -13.42
CA ASN A 249 -3.18 -13.10 -13.73
C ASN A 249 -4.49 -13.62 -13.12
N PHE A 250 -5.30 -12.69 -12.62
CA PHE A 250 -6.63 -12.91 -12.09
C PHE A 250 -7.60 -12.09 -12.92
N ASP A 251 -8.55 -12.75 -13.54
CA ASP A 251 -9.56 -12.13 -14.39
C ASP A 251 -10.95 -12.40 -13.81
N THR A 252 -11.79 -11.38 -13.74
CA THR A 252 -13.19 -11.52 -13.32
C THR A 252 -14.06 -10.44 -13.97
N VAL A 253 -15.38 -10.58 -13.86
CA VAL A 253 -16.34 -9.59 -14.37
C VAL A 253 -17.23 -9.13 -13.22
N PHE A 254 -17.31 -7.83 -13.03
CA PHE A 254 -18.20 -7.20 -12.06
C PHE A 254 -19.47 -6.71 -12.74
N ASP A 255 -20.62 -7.17 -12.24
CA ASP A 255 -21.94 -6.80 -12.75
C ASP A 255 -22.83 -6.23 -11.63
N LEU A 256 -23.19 -4.94 -11.73
CA LEU A 256 -24.11 -4.31 -10.78
C LEU A 256 -24.91 -3.16 -11.42
N LYS A 257 -26.23 -3.11 -11.19
CA LYS A 257 -27.14 -2.05 -11.71
C LYS A 257 -26.93 -1.80 -13.22
N GLY A 258 -26.79 -2.86 -14.03
CA GLY A 258 -26.56 -2.75 -15.47
C GLY A 258 -25.21 -2.16 -15.89
N LEU A 259 -24.24 -2.06 -14.98
CA LEU A 259 -22.83 -1.79 -15.29
C LEU A 259 -22.08 -3.13 -15.27
N SER A 260 -21.43 -3.47 -16.39
CA SER A 260 -20.53 -4.61 -16.51
C SER A 260 -19.10 -4.11 -16.73
N VAL A 261 -18.15 -4.62 -15.92
CA VAL A 261 -16.74 -4.22 -15.96
C VAL A 261 -15.86 -5.45 -15.84
N GLU A 262 -15.01 -5.69 -16.84
CA GLU A 262 -13.92 -6.65 -16.76
C GLU A 262 -12.83 -6.11 -15.82
N LEU A 263 -12.51 -6.90 -14.80
CA LEU A 263 -11.50 -6.60 -13.79
C LEU A 263 -10.31 -7.55 -13.98
N GLN A 264 -9.12 -6.98 -13.99
CA GLN A 264 -7.87 -7.74 -14.13
C GLN A 264 -6.87 -7.31 -13.07
N ALA A 265 -6.30 -8.28 -12.37
CA ALA A 265 -5.21 -8.06 -11.42
C ALA A 265 -4.09 -9.06 -11.71
N SER A 266 -2.87 -8.72 -11.28
CA SER A 266 -1.71 -9.59 -11.45
C SER A 266 -0.90 -9.63 -10.17
N SER A 267 -0.35 -10.80 -9.85
CA SER A 267 0.62 -10.93 -8.77
C SER A 267 1.91 -10.16 -9.09
N LEU A 268 2.74 -9.92 -8.08
CA LEU A 268 4.15 -9.63 -8.33
C LEU A 268 4.83 -10.83 -9.03
N PRO A 269 5.96 -10.62 -9.71
CA PRO A 269 6.61 -11.69 -10.43
C PRO A 269 7.11 -12.78 -9.48
N VAL A 270 6.78 -14.02 -9.82
CA VAL A 270 7.10 -15.23 -9.07
C VAL A 270 8.24 -15.99 -9.75
N VAL A 271 9.07 -16.63 -8.96
CA VAL A 271 10.09 -17.57 -9.41
C VAL A 271 9.57 -18.99 -9.21
N ILE A 272 9.62 -19.80 -10.27
CA ILE A 272 9.18 -21.20 -10.25
C ILE A 272 10.41 -22.10 -10.10
N ILE A 273 10.40 -22.96 -9.09
CA ILE A 273 11.49 -23.91 -8.81
C ILE A 273 11.02 -25.36 -8.91
N SER A 274 11.95 -26.24 -9.25
CA SER A 274 11.70 -27.69 -9.34
C SER A 274 12.17 -28.43 -8.07
N ASN A 275 13.18 -27.90 -7.38
CA ASN A 275 13.80 -28.51 -6.20
C ASN A 275 13.98 -27.49 -5.06
N SER A 276 13.79 -27.92 -3.81
CA SER A 276 14.04 -27.11 -2.62
C SER A 276 15.48 -26.56 -2.54
N SER A 277 16.47 -27.23 -3.15
CA SER A 277 17.84 -26.71 -3.22
C SER A 277 17.94 -25.35 -3.93
N GLN A 278 16.98 -25.04 -4.81
CA GLN A 278 16.93 -23.77 -5.56
C GLN A 278 16.28 -22.64 -4.77
N GLN A 279 15.66 -22.91 -3.61
CA GLN A 279 14.94 -21.89 -2.83
C GLN A 279 15.84 -20.73 -2.43
N GLN A 280 17.10 -21.00 -2.09
CA GLN A 280 18.05 -19.96 -1.69
C GLN A 280 18.34 -18.98 -2.84
N SER A 281 18.64 -19.49 -4.03
CA SER A 281 18.91 -18.66 -5.21
C SER A 281 17.65 -17.99 -5.75
N ALA A 282 16.49 -18.67 -5.73
CA ALA A 282 15.22 -18.08 -6.12
C ALA A 282 14.82 -16.91 -5.22
N TRP A 283 15.03 -17.06 -3.90
CA TRP A 283 14.78 -15.96 -2.96
C TRP A 283 15.71 -14.77 -3.23
N ALA A 284 16.98 -15.00 -3.60
CA ALA A 284 17.88 -13.91 -4.00
C ALA A 284 17.31 -13.08 -5.15
N SER A 285 16.71 -13.75 -6.16
CA SER A 285 16.08 -13.08 -7.29
C SER A 285 14.86 -12.26 -6.86
N VAL A 286 14.01 -12.85 -6.00
CA VAL A 286 12.84 -12.14 -5.44
C VAL A 286 13.28 -10.91 -4.63
N LEU A 287 14.32 -11.02 -3.81
CA LEU A 287 14.90 -9.89 -3.06
C LEU A 287 15.35 -8.78 -4.01
N TRP A 288 16.11 -9.13 -5.04
CA TRP A 288 16.69 -8.14 -5.96
C TRP A 288 15.64 -7.43 -6.80
N PHE A 289 14.67 -8.19 -7.33
CA PHE A 289 13.56 -7.64 -8.10
C PHE A 289 12.73 -6.67 -7.26
N ASN A 290 12.27 -7.10 -6.08
CA ASN A 290 11.38 -6.28 -5.25
C ASN A 290 12.10 -5.09 -4.61
N MET A 291 13.40 -5.20 -4.40
CA MET A 291 14.21 -4.06 -3.98
C MET A 291 14.25 -2.98 -5.05
N LEU A 292 14.56 -3.33 -6.31
CA LEU A 292 14.95 -2.34 -7.34
C LEU A 292 13.87 -2.02 -8.37
N SER A 293 13.02 -2.97 -8.75
CA SER A 293 12.05 -2.76 -9.82
C SER A 293 10.87 -1.92 -9.33
N LEU A 294 10.62 -0.82 -10.04
CA LEU A 294 9.39 -0.03 -9.90
C LEU A 294 8.26 -0.59 -10.78
N ASP A 295 8.62 -1.27 -11.88
CA ASP A 295 7.65 -1.98 -12.72
C ASP A 295 7.39 -3.37 -12.12
N THR A 296 6.17 -3.57 -11.63
CA THR A 296 5.73 -4.82 -11.02
C THR A 296 5.49 -5.93 -12.03
N LYS A 297 5.61 -5.67 -13.33
CA LYS A 297 5.38 -6.65 -14.41
C LYS A 297 6.61 -6.91 -15.28
N ASP A 298 7.77 -6.37 -14.93
CA ASP A 298 9.01 -6.58 -15.70
C ASP A 298 9.57 -8.00 -15.52
N VAL A 299 9.05 -8.94 -16.31
CA VAL A 299 9.54 -10.33 -16.33
C VAL A 299 10.93 -10.47 -16.97
N LYS A 300 11.44 -9.42 -17.64
CA LYS A 300 12.77 -9.42 -18.28
C LYS A 300 13.82 -8.70 -17.45
N PHE A 301 13.50 -8.36 -16.20
CA PHE A 301 14.36 -7.62 -15.28
C PHE A 301 15.81 -8.13 -15.21
N PHE A 302 16.01 -9.45 -15.16
CA PHE A 302 17.35 -10.05 -15.07
C PHE A 302 18.16 -10.01 -16.37
N ALA A 303 17.57 -9.64 -17.50
CA ALA A 303 18.30 -9.42 -18.75
C ALA A 303 19.19 -8.17 -18.67
N ASN A 304 18.73 -7.11 -17.99
CA ASN A 304 19.43 -5.84 -17.80
C ASN A 304 19.36 -5.41 -16.33
N CYS A 305 19.98 -6.21 -15.46
CA CYS A 305 19.82 -6.06 -14.01
C CYS A 305 20.54 -4.81 -13.45
N PRO A 306 19.81 -3.87 -12.81
CA PRO A 306 20.41 -2.68 -12.21
C PRO A 306 21.24 -3.02 -10.96
N ALA A 307 22.22 -2.15 -10.67
CA ALA A 307 22.99 -2.22 -9.43
C ALA A 307 22.25 -1.51 -8.28
N ALA A 308 22.25 -2.12 -7.11
CA ALA A 308 21.64 -1.57 -5.90
C ALA A 308 22.59 -0.62 -5.18
N THR A 309 22.09 0.47 -4.60
CA THR A 309 22.90 1.29 -3.68
C THR A 309 23.06 0.57 -2.34
N TRP A 310 24.20 0.78 -1.67
CA TRP A 310 24.47 0.15 -0.38
C TRP A 310 23.42 0.47 0.69
N PRO A 311 22.95 1.72 0.89
CA PRO A 311 21.94 2.02 1.90
C PRO A 311 20.66 1.19 1.71
N GLN A 312 20.18 1.10 0.46
CA GLN A 312 18.99 0.33 0.13
C GLN A 312 19.22 -1.18 0.32
N PHE A 313 20.38 -1.68 -0.11
CA PHE A 313 20.70 -3.10 0.00
C PHE A 313 20.94 -3.54 1.45
N GLY A 314 21.66 -2.73 2.23
CA GLY A 314 21.90 -2.97 3.66
C GLY A 314 20.60 -3.00 4.47
N GLU A 315 19.64 -2.13 4.14
CA GLU A 315 18.31 -2.14 4.73
C GLU A 315 17.58 -3.47 4.46
N VAL A 316 17.60 -3.95 3.22
CA VAL A 316 16.99 -5.24 2.84
C VAL A 316 17.65 -6.42 3.56
N LEU A 317 18.97 -6.41 3.74
CA LEU A 317 19.68 -7.42 4.53
C LEU A 317 19.25 -7.39 6.00
N SER A 318 19.08 -6.19 6.57
CA SER A 318 18.60 -6.01 7.94
C SER A 318 17.17 -6.56 8.10
N TRP A 319 16.30 -6.33 7.12
CA TRP A 319 14.93 -6.88 7.10
C TRP A 319 14.91 -8.42 7.13
N GLN A 320 15.88 -9.09 6.49
CA GLN A 320 15.95 -10.56 6.53
C GLN A 320 16.14 -11.06 7.97
N PHE A 321 17.03 -10.42 8.73
CA PHE A 321 17.25 -10.73 10.15
C PHE A 321 16.06 -10.34 11.01
N LEU A 322 15.48 -9.16 10.78
CA LEU A 322 14.33 -8.65 11.53
C LEU A 322 13.12 -9.58 11.40
N SER A 323 12.80 -10.00 10.17
CA SER A 323 11.69 -10.91 9.89
C SER A 323 11.91 -12.29 10.52
N ALA A 324 13.14 -12.80 10.47
CA ALA A 324 13.48 -14.13 10.98
C ALA A 324 13.63 -14.22 12.52
N THR A 325 14.08 -13.15 13.18
CA THR A 325 14.55 -13.21 14.60
C THR A 325 14.00 -12.09 15.48
N LYS A 326 13.17 -11.19 14.94
CA LYS A 326 12.67 -9.96 15.58
C LYS A 326 13.74 -8.89 15.88
N ARG A 327 14.99 -9.10 15.48
CA ARG A 327 16.06 -8.11 15.57
C ARG A 327 16.85 -8.03 14.26
N GLY A 328 16.92 -6.84 13.68
CA GLY A 328 17.70 -6.56 12.47
C GLY A 328 19.20 -6.40 12.73
N LEU A 329 19.90 -5.86 11.74
CA LEU A 329 21.32 -5.52 11.81
C LEU A 329 21.50 -4.07 12.27
N ASN A 330 22.55 -3.80 13.04
CA ASN A 330 22.95 -2.44 13.42
C ASN A 330 24.03 -1.87 12.48
N ASP A 331 24.36 -0.60 12.65
CA ASP A 331 25.30 0.12 11.77
C ASP A 331 26.70 -0.50 11.77
N ASP A 332 27.20 -0.95 12.92
CA ASP A 332 28.51 -1.63 13.03
C ASP A 332 28.56 -2.95 12.25
N GLN A 333 27.46 -3.72 12.28
CA GLN A 333 27.32 -4.98 11.56
C GLN A 333 27.19 -4.74 10.06
N LEU A 334 26.42 -3.72 9.67
CA LEU A 334 26.28 -3.29 8.28
C LEU A 334 27.63 -2.79 7.73
N GLU A 335 28.37 -1.99 8.49
CA GLU A 335 29.71 -1.52 8.13
C GLU A 335 30.66 -2.69 7.84
N MET A 336 30.64 -3.75 8.66
CA MET A 336 31.46 -4.95 8.42
C MET A 336 31.06 -5.66 7.12
N ILE A 337 29.76 -5.78 6.84
CA ILE A 337 29.26 -6.38 5.60
C ILE A 337 29.67 -5.51 4.39
N ALA A 338 29.58 -4.19 4.51
CA ALA A 338 30.02 -3.24 3.48
C ALA A 338 31.53 -3.36 3.23
N LEU A 339 32.34 -3.45 4.29
CA LEU A 339 33.78 -3.67 4.21
C LEU A 339 34.11 -4.96 3.46
N ARG A 340 33.35 -6.04 3.69
CA ARG A 340 33.53 -7.31 2.95
C ARG A 340 33.17 -7.17 1.47
N LEU A 341 32.11 -6.43 1.14
CA LEU A 341 31.67 -6.26 -0.25
C LEU A 341 32.57 -5.30 -1.02
N PHE A 342 32.97 -4.17 -0.45
CA PHE A 342 33.63 -3.07 -1.18
C PHE A 342 35.08 -2.83 -0.78
N GLY A 343 35.58 -3.51 0.25
CA GLY A 343 36.84 -3.16 0.89
C GLY A 343 36.72 -1.88 1.72
N LYS A 344 37.87 -1.36 2.17
CA LYS A 344 37.92 -0.14 3.00
C LYS A 344 37.60 1.08 2.14
N GLN A 345 36.51 1.76 2.45
CA GLN A 345 36.09 3.01 1.80
C GLN A 345 36.02 4.14 2.83
N ARG A 346 35.93 5.40 2.35
CA ARG A 346 35.70 6.56 3.24
C ARG A 346 34.24 6.68 3.66
N ASP A 347 33.35 6.29 2.77
CA ASP A 347 31.91 6.29 2.91
C ASP A 347 31.34 5.22 1.96
N TYR A 348 30.26 4.56 2.36
CA TYR A 348 29.59 3.52 1.62
C TYR A 348 28.29 3.99 0.95
N ASP A 349 27.78 5.20 1.23
CA ASP A 349 26.47 5.66 0.73
C ASP A 349 26.35 5.68 -0.79
N ASN A 350 27.46 6.00 -1.48
CA ASN A 350 27.52 6.04 -2.94
C ASN A 350 27.94 4.70 -3.57
N CYS A 351 28.25 3.68 -2.78
CA CYS A 351 28.66 2.38 -3.30
C CYS A 351 27.47 1.63 -3.91
N LYS A 352 27.72 0.94 -5.03
CA LYS A 352 26.71 0.14 -5.74
C LYS A 352 27.12 -1.33 -5.83
N VAL A 353 26.21 -2.23 -5.47
CA VAL A 353 26.37 -3.68 -5.59
C VAL A 353 25.70 -4.14 -6.88
N ALA A 354 26.46 -4.81 -7.75
CA ALA A 354 25.90 -5.48 -8.93
C ALA A 354 25.30 -6.85 -8.55
N TRP A 355 24.29 -7.30 -9.30
CA TRP A 355 23.69 -8.64 -9.12
C TRP A 355 24.72 -9.78 -9.19
N SER A 356 25.74 -9.64 -10.05
CA SER A 356 26.83 -10.61 -10.15
C SER A 356 27.53 -10.81 -8.81
N LYS A 357 27.85 -9.71 -8.13
CA LYS A 357 28.57 -9.72 -6.86
C LYS A 357 27.74 -10.27 -5.70
N PHE A 358 26.44 -10.10 -5.77
CA PHE A 358 25.51 -10.62 -4.78
C PHE A 358 25.30 -12.14 -4.91
N SER A 359 25.08 -12.65 -6.13
CA SER A 359 24.53 -14.00 -6.35
C SER A 359 25.34 -14.89 -7.32
N LYS A 360 26.31 -14.37 -8.10
CA LYS A 360 27.05 -15.15 -9.13
C LYS A 360 28.54 -15.32 -8.85
N GLU A 361 29.21 -14.29 -8.34
CA GLU A 361 30.64 -14.28 -8.08
C GLU A 361 31.00 -15.26 -6.94
N ASN A 362 32.15 -15.93 -7.07
CA ASN A 362 32.65 -16.94 -6.12
C ASN A 362 31.74 -18.17 -5.92
N SER A 363 30.89 -18.49 -6.90
CA SER A 363 30.10 -19.73 -6.89
C SER A 363 30.98 -20.98 -6.67
N PRO A 364 30.63 -21.91 -5.75
CA PRO A 364 29.33 -22.02 -5.06
C PRO A 364 29.15 -21.16 -3.80
N ASP A 365 30.23 -20.60 -3.25
CA ASP A 365 30.24 -19.86 -1.98
C ASP A 365 30.01 -18.35 -2.20
N THR A 366 28.89 -18.02 -2.85
CA THR A 366 28.52 -16.63 -3.17
C THR A 366 28.23 -15.84 -1.89
N PHE A 367 28.25 -14.51 -1.99
CA PHE A 367 27.93 -13.64 -0.85
C PHE A 367 26.56 -13.98 -0.25
N TRP A 368 25.53 -14.13 -1.10
CA TRP A 368 24.19 -14.47 -0.64
C TRP A 368 24.16 -15.84 0.05
N VAL A 369 24.83 -16.85 -0.50
CA VAL A 369 24.88 -18.20 0.11
C VAL A 369 25.52 -18.14 1.50
N TRP A 370 26.59 -17.36 1.66
CA TRP A 370 27.22 -17.13 2.95
C TRP A 370 26.29 -16.42 3.94
N PHE A 371 25.70 -15.30 3.54
CA PHE A 371 24.84 -14.48 4.39
C PHE A 371 23.59 -15.24 4.83
N ASP A 372 22.94 -15.91 3.89
CA ASP A 372 21.76 -16.71 4.16
C ASP A 372 22.08 -17.96 5.00
N GLY A 373 23.25 -18.57 4.83
CA GLY A 373 23.73 -19.64 5.70
C GLY A 373 23.83 -19.21 7.17
N ILE A 374 24.29 -17.97 7.42
CA ILE A 374 24.28 -17.37 8.75
C ILE A 374 22.85 -17.16 9.23
N LEU A 375 21.98 -16.57 8.41
CA LEU A 375 20.59 -16.31 8.76
C LEU A 375 19.84 -17.59 9.17
N VAL A 376 20.00 -18.67 8.41
CA VAL A 376 19.42 -19.99 8.72
C VAL A 376 19.97 -20.53 10.04
N MET A 377 21.28 -20.42 10.27
CA MET A 377 21.88 -20.84 11.54
C MET A 377 21.32 -20.05 12.72
N VAL A 378 21.22 -18.72 12.59
CA VAL A 378 20.68 -17.87 13.65
C VAL A 378 19.23 -18.23 13.94
N LYS A 379 18.39 -18.31 12.92
CA LYS A 379 16.98 -18.69 13.05
C LYS A 379 16.79 -20.06 13.70
N THR A 380 17.64 -21.03 13.38
CA THR A 380 17.44 -22.42 13.82
C THR A 380 18.03 -22.70 15.20
N TYR A 381 19.20 -22.13 15.52
CA TYR A 381 19.96 -22.52 16.71
C TYR A 381 20.26 -21.37 17.68
N LEU A 382 20.22 -20.11 17.23
CA LEU A 382 20.73 -18.97 18.00
C LEU A 382 19.70 -17.83 18.15
N GLU A 383 18.42 -18.08 17.85
CA GLU A 383 17.39 -17.04 17.74
C GLU A 383 17.30 -16.19 19.01
N GLN A 384 17.21 -16.85 20.17
CA GLN A 384 17.08 -16.17 21.46
C GLN A 384 18.35 -15.38 21.83
N LEU A 385 19.54 -15.97 21.57
CA LEU A 385 20.83 -15.32 21.84
C LEU A 385 21.03 -14.07 20.97
N TRP A 386 20.58 -14.12 19.72
CA TRP A 386 20.63 -13.01 18.78
C TRP A 386 19.65 -11.90 19.17
N ARG A 387 18.40 -12.27 19.47
CA ARG A 387 17.33 -11.34 19.85
C ARG A 387 17.70 -10.54 21.10
N ASP A 388 18.28 -11.21 22.09
CA ASP A 388 18.68 -10.58 23.36
C ASP A 388 20.04 -9.87 23.25
N GLY A 389 20.67 -9.95 22.09
CA GLY A 389 21.86 -9.21 21.71
C GLY A 389 23.17 -9.59 22.35
N LEU A 390 23.29 -10.86 22.69
CA LEU A 390 24.51 -11.47 23.21
C LEU A 390 25.53 -11.78 22.09
N ILE A 391 25.08 -11.79 20.83
CA ILE A 391 25.93 -12.07 19.67
C ILE A 391 26.27 -10.76 18.95
N MET A 392 27.57 -10.48 18.81
CA MET A 392 28.05 -9.33 18.02
C MET A 392 27.94 -9.63 16.52
N GLY A 393 28.21 -10.87 16.11
CA GLY A 393 27.87 -11.40 14.79
C GLY A 393 28.84 -10.95 13.70
N PHE A 394 28.59 -9.82 13.05
CA PHE A 394 29.37 -9.34 11.92
C PHE A 394 30.52 -8.45 12.39
N VAL A 395 31.68 -9.04 12.63
CA VAL A 395 32.91 -8.35 13.05
C VAL A 395 34.10 -8.90 12.29
N SER A 396 34.91 -8.03 11.69
CA SER A 396 36.13 -8.46 11.00
C SER A 396 37.20 -8.88 12.01
N LYS A 397 38.07 -9.82 11.63
CA LYS A 397 39.21 -10.24 12.47
C LYS A 397 40.04 -9.06 12.99
N GLY A 398 40.25 -8.04 12.16
CA GLY A 398 40.99 -6.83 12.56
C GLY A 398 40.27 -5.99 13.62
N LYS A 399 38.96 -5.76 13.46
CA LYS A 399 38.13 -4.99 14.40
C LYS A 399 38.01 -5.75 15.74
N GLU A 400 37.76 -7.06 15.68
CA GLU A 400 37.76 -7.95 16.86
C GLU A 400 39.05 -7.83 17.67
N LYS A 401 40.22 -7.90 17.00
CA LYS A 401 41.52 -7.77 17.70
C LYS A 401 41.68 -6.42 18.38
N SER A 402 41.28 -5.34 17.71
CA SER A 402 41.33 -3.99 18.27
C SER A 402 40.42 -3.82 19.51
N LEU A 403 39.24 -4.44 19.48
CA LEU A 403 38.26 -4.37 20.57
C LEU A 403 38.71 -5.17 21.81
N LEU A 404 39.27 -6.36 21.61
CA LEU A 404 39.67 -7.25 22.71
C LEU A 404 41.00 -6.86 23.36
N LYS A 405 41.96 -6.30 22.62
CA LYS A 405 43.28 -5.89 23.16
C LYS A 405 43.21 -4.91 24.34
N LYS A 406 42.12 -4.14 24.44
CA LYS A 406 41.92 -3.10 25.46
C LYS A 406 41.08 -3.58 26.65
N LYS A 407 40.79 -4.88 26.76
CA LYS A 407 39.84 -5.45 27.73
C LYS A 407 40.53 -6.44 28.66
N GLN A 408 39.89 -6.70 29.80
CA GLN A 408 40.45 -7.59 30.83
C GLN A 408 40.54 -9.04 30.36
N ARG A 409 41.45 -9.81 30.99
CA ARG A 409 41.63 -11.25 30.73
C ARG A 409 40.30 -12.00 30.79
N GLY A 410 40.08 -12.88 29.82
CA GLY A 410 38.88 -13.69 29.73
C GLY A 410 37.65 -12.96 29.18
N THR A 411 37.80 -11.72 28.69
CA THR A 411 36.77 -11.07 27.89
C THR A 411 36.71 -11.73 26.52
N PHE A 412 35.52 -12.14 26.09
CA PHE A 412 35.28 -12.80 24.81
C PHE A 412 34.16 -12.14 24.01
N LEU A 413 34.19 -12.37 22.69
CA LEU A 413 33.13 -11.94 21.78
C LEU A 413 32.69 -13.06 20.85
N LEU A 414 31.43 -13.00 20.42
CA LEU A 414 30.81 -13.97 19.53
C LEU A 414 30.65 -13.38 18.14
N ARG A 415 31.19 -14.04 17.11
CA ARG A 415 31.09 -13.60 15.72
C ARG A 415 30.82 -14.75 14.76
N PHE A 416 30.26 -14.42 13.60
CA PHE A 416 30.09 -15.37 12.51
C PHE A 416 31.40 -15.54 11.74
N SER A 417 31.60 -16.75 11.22
CA SER A 417 32.76 -17.05 10.40
C SER A 417 32.63 -16.41 9.02
N GLU A 418 33.69 -15.74 8.58
CA GLU A 418 33.77 -15.19 7.23
C GLU A 418 34.08 -16.28 6.18
N SER A 419 34.80 -17.32 6.60
CA SER A 419 35.31 -18.40 5.75
C SER A 419 34.48 -19.67 5.75
N VAL A 420 33.63 -19.87 6.77
CA VAL A 420 32.77 -21.07 6.90
C VAL A 420 31.31 -20.64 6.85
N ILE A 421 30.56 -21.15 5.86
CA ILE A 421 29.14 -20.86 5.69
C ILE A 421 28.35 -21.39 6.89
N GLY A 422 27.54 -20.53 7.50
CA GLY A 422 26.73 -20.92 8.67
C GLY A 422 27.58 -21.40 9.85
N GLY A 423 28.73 -20.74 10.08
CA GLY A 423 29.59 -21.00 11.22
C GLY A 423 29.57 -19.86 12.24
N ILE A 424 29.53 -20.18 13.54
CA ILE A 424 29.72 -19.23 14.65
C ILE A 424 31.01 -19.57 15.38
N THR A 425 31.76 -18.55 15.81
CA THR A 425 32.96 -18.72 16.62
C THR A 425 32.99 -17.69 17.73
N PHE A 426 33.90 -17.89 18.67
CA PHE A 426 34.22 -16.92 19.69
C PHE A 426 35.73 -16.77 19.82
N SER A 427 36.12 -15.56 20.21
CA SER A 427 37.51 -15.20 20.45
C SER A 427 37.62 -14.48 21.77
N TRP A 428 38.72 -14.69 22.48
CA TRP A 428 38.94 -14.11 23.80
C TRP A 428 40.37 -13.60 23.94
N VAL A 429 40.55 -12.67 24.89
CA VAL A 429 41.87 -12.13 25.22
C VAL A 429 42.47 -12.82 26.43
N GLU A 430 43.72 -13.21 26.29
CA GLU A 430 44.60 -13.62 27.38
C GLU A 430 45.84 -12.73 27.38
N TYR A 431 46.52 -12.68 28.51
CA TYR A 431 47.78 -11.97 28.64
C TYR A 431 48.87 -13.00 28.85
N ASP A 432 49.86 -13.01 27.96
CA ASP A 432 51.03 -13.87 28.12
C ASP A 432 51.85 -13.40 29.34
N MET A 433 52.86 -14.18 29.77
CA MET A 433 53.71 -13.86 30.94
C MET A 433 54.40 -12.48 30.87
N ILE A 434 54.48 -11.89 29.67
CA ILE A 434 55.10 -10.58 29.37
C ILE A 434 54.08 -9.43 29.48
N GLY A 435 52.79 -9.73 29.66
CA GLY A 435 51.72 -8.73 29.74
C GLY A 435 51.19 -8.26 28.38
N GLU A 436 51.60 -8.89 27.29
CA GLU A 436 51.07 -8.62 25.94
C GLU A 436 49.74 -9.36 25.72
N PRO A 437 48.71 -8.70 25.14
CA PRO A 437 47.42 -9.32 24.85
C PRO A 437 47.53 -10.29 23.67
N SER A 438 47.36 -11.58 23.94
CA SER A 438 47.20 -12.64 22.93
C SER A 438 45.73 -12.96 22.73
N ILE A 439 45.30 -13.05 21.48
CA ILE A 439 43.90 -13.35 21.14
C ILE A 439 43.83 -14.76 20.58
N LYS A 440 43.10 -15.62 21.27
CA LYS A 440 42.83 -16.99 20.85
C LYS A 440 41.45 -17.06 20.22
N THR A 441 41.31 -17.84 19.15
CA THR A 441 40.05 -18.06 18.42
C THR A 441 39.81 -19.56 18.27
N VAL A 442 38.56 -20.01 18.49
CA VAL A 442 38.19 -21.42 18.25
C VAL A 442 37.80 -21.64 16.79
N GLN A 443 38.05 -22.84 16.27
CA GLN A 443 37.47 -23.25 14.99
C GLN A 443 35.92 -23.05 14.99
N PRO A 444 35.33 -22.49 13.91
CA PRO A 444 33.89 -22.23 13.87
C PRO A 444 33.03 -23.47 14.08
N PHE A 445 32.00 -23.32 14.90
CA PHE A 445 30.93 -24.29 15.12
C PHE A 445 29.89 -24.18 14.02
N THR A 446 29.53 -25.31 13.44
CA THR A 446 28.55 -25.40 12.34
C THR A 446 27.25 -26.04 12.80
N LYS A 447 26.27 -26.14 11.91
CA LYS A 447 25.02 -26.90 12.16
C LYS A 447 25.26 -28.31 12.70
N VAL A 448 26.35 -28.98 12.32
CA VAL A 448 26.66 -30.35 12.76
C VAL A 448 26.97 -30.37 14.26
N ASP A 449 27.57 -29.29 14.75
CA ASP A 449 28.00 -29.14 16.14
C ASP A 449 26.84 -28.67 17.02
N LEU A 450 26.10 -27.68 16.53
CA LEU A 450 24.97 -27.08 17.24
C LEU A 450 23.78 -28.06 17.39
N ASN A 451 23.65 -29.04 16.49
CA ASN A 451 22.70 -30.15 16.65
C ASN A 451 23.08 -31.11 17.78
N GLN A 452 24.37 -31.22 18.11
CA GLN A 452 24.84 -32.14 19.14
C GLN A 452 24.82 -31.50 20.52
N ILE A 453 25.23 -30.24 20.60
CA ILE A 453 25.35 -29.47 21.84
C ILE A 453 24.88 -28.03 21.55
N PRO A 454 23.86 -27.52 22.28
CA PRO A 454 23.44 -26.14 22.15
C PRO A 454 24.59 -25.15 22.41
N PHE A 455 24.62 -24.04 21.68
CA PHE A 455 25.76 -23.12 21.70
C PHE A 455 26.08 -22.53 23.10
N HIS A 456 25.04 -22.22 23.89
CA HIS A 456 25.21 -21.72 25.26
C HIS A 456 25.85 -22.76 26.19
N GLU A 457 25.58 -24.06 25.99
CA GLU A 457 26.25 -25.14 26.74
C GLU A 457 27.71 -25.34 26.31
N ILE A 458 28.02 -25.08 25.03
CA ILE A 458 29.41 -25.04 24.55
C ILE A 458 30.17 -23.94 25.28
N ILE A 459 29.61 -22.72 25.39
CA ILE A 459 30.23 -21.60 26.11
C ILE A 459 30.40 -21.92 27.60
N ARG A 460 29.38 -22.52 28.23
CA ARG A 460 29.40 -22.88 29.66
C ARG A 460 30.52 -23.87 29.99
N ASN A 461 30.62 -24.95 29.21
CA ASN A 461 31.48 -26.09 29.49
C ASN A 461 32.79 -26.07 28.69
N PHE A 462 33.12 -24.96 28.04
CA PHE A 462 34.38 -24.82 27.31
C PHE A 462 35.55 -24.91 28.31
N GLN A 463 36.51 -25.78 28.02
CA GLN A 463 37.70 -25.98 28.85
C GLN A 463 38.92 -26.07 27.95
N ILE A 464 40.01 -25.44 28.38
CA ILE A 464 41.32 -25.56 27.75
C ILE A 464 42.27 -26.21 28.76
N LEU A 465 43.10 -27.12 28.27
CA LEU A 465 44.22 -27.69 29.02
C LEU A 465 45.41 -26.77 28.82
N GLU A 466 45.72 -25.92 29.81
CA GLU A 466 46.96 -25.13 29.83
C GLU A 466 48.10 -25.91 30.50
N SER A 467 49.30 -25.32 30.48
CA SER A 467 50.61 -25.89 30.83
C SER A 467 50.69 -26.71 32.13
N ASP A 468 49.76 -26.48 33.07
CA ASP A 468 49.71 -27.13 34.39
C ASP A 468 48.67 -28.28 34.48
N ASN A 469 48.11 -28.74 33.36
CA ASN A 469 47.11 -29.83 33.28
C ASN A 469 45.79 -29.58 34.05
N ILE A 470 45.52 -28.34 34.48
CA ILE A 470 44.24 -27.97 35.10
C ILE A 470 43.30 -27.46 33.98
N PRO A 471 42.13 -28.08 33.78
CA PRO A 471 41.16 -27.60 32.80
C PRO A 471 40.48 -26.33 33.32
N GLU A 472 40.82 -25.18 32.73
CA GLU A 472 40.19 -23.90 33.03
C GLU A 472 39.27 -23.44 31.90
N ASN A 473 38.19 -22.75 32.25
CA ASN A 473 37.34 -22.08 31.26
C ASN A 473 37.86 -20.64 31.07
N PRO A 474 38.45 -20.32 29.90
CA PRO A 474 38.99 -18.98 29.65
C PRO A 474 37.89 -17.92 29.43
N LEU A 475 36.63 -18.32 29.27
CA LEU A 475 35.50 -17.43 28.99
C LEU A 475 34.88 -16.96 30.30
N LEU A 476 35.15 -15.70 30.66
CA LEU A 476 34.72 -15.08 31.91
C LEU A 476 33.70 -13.95 31.69
N TYR A 477 33.99 -13.05 30.74
CA TYR A 477 33.17 -11.86 30.50
C TYR A 477 32.78 -11.76 29.02
N LEU A 478 31.49 -11.67 28.72
CA LEU A 478 31.02 -11.29 27.40
C LEU A 478 31.27 -9.79 27.17
N TYR A 479 31.75 -9.44 25.98
CA TYR A 479 31.94 -8.05 25.59
C TYR A 479 30.64 -7.23 25.78
N PRO A 480 30.69 -6.02 26.37
CA PRO A 480 31.91 -5.29 26.76
C PRO A 480 32.46 -5.63 28.15
N ASN A 481 31.62 -6.05 29.09
CA ASN A 481 32.05 -6.44 30.45
C ASN A 481 30.96 -7.18 31.25
N THR A 482 30.15 -8.02 30.61
CA THR A 482 29.06 -8.74 31.27
C THR A 482 29.55 -10.11 31.72
N PRO A 483 29.44 -10.50 33.00
CA PRO A 483 29.78 -11.85 33.46
C PRO A 483 29.07 -12.92 32.62
N LYS A 484 29.80 -13.99 32.27
CA LYS A 484 29.28 -15.08 31.43
C LYS A 484 27.95 -15.65 31.96
N ASP A 485 27.88 -15.92 33.25
CA ASP A 485 26.70 -16.53 33.87
C ASP A 485 25.52 -15.55 33.95
N GLU A 486 25.78 -14.24 34.00
CA GLU A 486 24.74 -13.21 33.89
C GLU A 486 24.17 -13.14 32.46
N ALA A 487 25.05 -13.22 31.44
CA ALA A 487 24.66 -13.16 30.04
C ALA A 487 23.91 -14.42 29.57
N PHE A 488 24.43 -15.60 29.90
CA PHE A 488 23.94 -16.88 29.36
C PHE A 488 23.16 -17.73 30.37
N GLY A 489 23.16 -17.37 31.66
CA GLY A 489 22.57 -18.18 32.73
C GLY A 489 21.12 -18.56 32.49
N LYS A 490 20.32 -17.64 31.92
CA LYS A 490 18.91 -17.86 31.57
C LYS A 490 18.68 -18.97 30.52
N TYR A 491 19.70 -19.39 29.79
CA TYR A 491 19.61 -20.46 28.78
C TYR A 491 20.24 -21.77 29.25
N TYR A 492 20.89 -21.77 30.41
CA TYR A 492 21.50 -22.98 30.92
C TYR A 492 20.44 -24.01 31.27
N SER A 493 20.70 -25.25 30.85
CA SER A 493 19.80 -26.34 31.20
C SER A 493 19.96 -26.67 32.69
N ASP A 494 18.86 -26.61 33.43
CA ASP A 494 18.73 -27.17 34.77
C ASP A 494 18.71 -28.70 34.68
N LYS A 495 19.88 -29.34 34.58
CA LYS A 495 19.99 -30.79 34.77
C LYS A 495 20.97 -31.13 35.88
N THR A 496 20.42 -31.10 37.10
CA THR A 496 20.50 -32.24 38.01
C THR A 496 20.10 -33.52 37.26
N GLY A 497 21.03 -34.43 36.99
CA GLY A 497 20.73 -35.77 36.46
C GLY A 497 21.69 -36.20 35.36
N GLY A 498 22.67 -37.03 35.75
CA GLY A 498 23.76 -37.52 34.90
C GLY A 498 23.28 -38.13 33.58
N LYS A 499 23.89 -37.66 32.48
CA LYS A 499 23.97 -38.36 31.19
C LYS A 499 25.10 -37.72 30.40
N TYR A 500 26.18 -38.49 30.22
CA TYR A 500 27.33 -38.29 29.32
C TYR A 500 27.56 -36.86 28.82
N ILE A 501 28.54 -36.15 29.39
CA ILE A 501 29.09 -34.92 28.82
C ILE A 501 29.71 -35.32 27.47
N LYS A 502 29.10 -34.88 26.37
CA LYS A 502 29.69 -35.05 25.03
C LYS A 502 30.89 -34.11 24.93
N THR A 503 32.08 -34.67 24.96
CA THR A 503 33.32 -33.90 24.81
C THR A 503 33.71 -33.84 23.34
N LYS A 504 33.94 -32.63 22.81
CA LYS A 504 34.47 -32.43 21.46
C LYS A 504 35.83 -31.74 21.56
N LEU A 505 36.86 -32.35 20.99
CA LEU A 505 38.17 -31.71 20.82
C LEU A 505 38.05 -30.62 19.76
N MET A 506 38.51 -29.42 20.10
CA MET A 506 38.46 -28.25 19.23
C MET A 506 39.87 -27.69 19.04
N PHE A 507 40.21 -27.34 17.81
CA PHE A 507 41.46 -26.66 17.52
C PHE A 507 41.32 -25.18 17.90
N VAL A 508 42.29 -24.69 18.69
CA VAL A 508 42.43 -23.30 19.09
C VAL A 508 43.65 -22.73 18.36
N SER A 509 43.43 -21.69 17.55
CA SER A 509 44.54 -20.96 16.93
C SER A 509 44.97 -19.82 17.85
N LYS A 510 46.29 -19.73 18.11
CA LYS A 510 46.93 -18.54 18.71
C LYS A 510 47.29 -17.62 17.55
N GLU A 511 46.68 -16.44 17.47
CA GLU A 511 46.92 -15.45 16.40
C GLU A 511 47.54 -14.14 16.89
#